data_AF-A0A068WNN3-F1
#
_entry.id   AF-A0A068WNN3-F1
#
_cell.length_a   1.000
_cell.length_b   1.000
_cell.length_c   1.000
_cell.angle_alpha   90.00
_cell.angle_beta   90.00
_cell.angle_gamma   90.00
#
_symmetry.space_group_name_H-M   'P 1'
#
loop_
_entity.id
_entity.type
_entity.pdbx_description
1 polymer ?
#
loop_
_entity_poly.entity_id
_entity_poly.type
_entity_poly.pdbx_seq_one_letter_code
_entity_poly.pdbx_strand_id
1 'polypeptide(L)'
;MSICTTTDVYSAASLIGQELQLLIDEHGPEDFECLMYRIIHVLEELEYCVSHCTDTEQLIGELQEQHDALKSERSDYDFQDFTLDLDLMQQSWYNETQRLLDRIAVLESENHRLKRQLENVEEEVEVGDTQPCVADLVAGQEKYLHRPFSLPIKPCEVDSLLAHTEERLLLTHQESRAADLQLIRLLKAGVINQAREIKETRQELLFIEVSIDAVEEEMCRLARESGQLMAARSPSQFNHLSSEHATLEAKLSVCEKKLEELSLLMGSNEQVESPLAPAMPLHVAPGEGMEAVANVRDRMEERDSLLALEQLRSLLYERNRLRCRFIELNAGLEAIMDRGEEGELVYGPLPREPIEKLFPDYVRPKSAIKTLFVELLQRISERTS
;
A
#
# COMPACT_ATOMS: atom_id res chain seq x y z
N MET A 1 27.10 -15.58 30.38
CA MET A 1 28.25 -16.38 29.89
C MET A 1 29.48 -15.88 30.63
N SER A 2 30.34 -16.76 31.14
CA SER A 2 31.56 -16.33 31.83
C SER A 2 32.54 -15.84 30.77
N ILE A 3 32.75 -14.52 30.70
CA ILE A 3 33.66 -13.89 29.74
C ILE A 3 35.08 -14.16 30.23
N CYS A 4 35.75 -15.14 29.63
CA CYS A 4 37.19 -15.31 29.81
C CYS A 4 37.86 -14.07 29.22
N THR A 5 38.66 -13.39 30.02
CA THR A 5 39.40 -12.18 29.62
C THR A 5 40.85 -12.53 29.29
N THR A 6 41.55 -11.66 28.56
CA THR A 6 42.98 -11.85 28.31
C THR A 6 43.76 -12.02 29.62
N THR A 7 43.38 -11.28 30.66
CA THR A 7 43.94 -11.43 32.02
C THR A 7 43.75 -12.82 32.62
N ASP A 8 42.64 -13.50 32.33
CA ASP A 8 42.40 -14.87 32.78
C ASP A 8 43.33 -15.86 32.04
N VAL A 9 43.57 -15.64 30.75
CA VAL A 9 44.53 -16.44 29.95
C VAL A 9 45.94 -16.29 30.48
N TYR A 10 46.38 -15.05 30.80
CA TYR A 10 47.69 -14.79 31.41
C TYR A 10 47.81 -15.44 32.80
N SER A 11 46.75 -15.41 33.61
CA SER A 11 46.73 -16.04 34.93
C SER A 11 46.82 -17.57 34.81
N ALA A 12 46.09 -18.17 33.87
CA ALA A 12 46.15 -19.59 33.58
C ALA A 12 47.54 -20.01 33.06
N ALA A 13 48.14 -19.23 32.15
CA ALA A 13 49.48 -19.47 31.65
C ALA A 13 50.52 -19.51 32.78
N SER A 14 50.44 -18.57 33.73
CA SER A 14 51.33 -18.54 34.89
C SER A 14 51.16 -19.76 35.80
N LEU A 15 49.93 -20.19 36.06
CA LEU A 15 49.66 -21.39 36.88
C LEU A 15 50.16 -22.65 36.19
N ILE A 16 49.89 -22.80 34.89
CA ILE A 16 50.38 -23.92 34.08
C ILE A 16 51.91 -23.97 34.09
N GLY A 17 52.59 -22.82 33.97
CA GLY A 17 54.05 -22.74 34.07
C GLY A 17 54.58 -23.22 35.42
N GLN A 18 53.92 -22.86 36.52
CA GLN A 18 54.31 -23.31 37.87
C GLN A 18 54.17 -24.83 38.03
N GLU A 19 53.06 -25.41 37.57
CA GLU A 19 52.83 -26.86 37.63
C GLU A 19 53.81 -27.65 36.74
N LEU A 20 54.10 -27.14 35.53
CA LEU A 20 55.11 -27.74 34.65
C LEU A 20 56.50 -27.71 35.28
N GLN A 21 56.86 -26.63 35.98
CA GLN A 21 58.12 -26.54 36.70
C GLN A 21 58.25 -27.65 37.75
N LEU A 22 57.19 -27.91 38.54
CA LEU A 22 57.17 -29.00 39.52
C LEU A 22 57.34 -30.37 38.86
N LEU A 23 56.62 -30.62 37.75
CA LEU A 23 56.71 -31.88 37.01
C LEU A 23 58.10 -32.12 36.42
N ILE A 24 58.73 -31.08 35.85
CA ILE A 24 60.09 -31.14 35.32
C ILE A 24 61.10 -31.41 36.44
N ASP A 25 60.92 -30.80 37.61
CA ASP A 25 61.79 -31.01 38.77
C ASP A 25 61.71 -32.46 39.31
N GLU A 26 60.55 -33.12 39.20
CA GLU A 26 60.36 -34.51 39.63
C GLU A 26 60.78 -35.55 38.59
N HIS A 27 60.46 -35.35 37.31
CA HIS A 27 60.56 -36.38 36.26
C HIS A 27 61.69 -36.13 35.25
N GLY A 28 62.34 -34.96 35.29
CA GLY A 28 63.35 -34.55 34.32
C GLY A 28 62.75 -33.88 33.07
N PRO A 29 63.58 -33.16 32.29
CA PRO A 29 63.11 -32.24 31.23
C PRO A 29 62.83 -32.89 29.86
N GLU A 30 63.32 -34.12 29.62
CA GLU A 30 63.41 -34.75 28.29
C GLU A 30 62.06 -34.85 27.55
N ASP A 31 60.97 -35.15 28.26
CA ASP A 31 59.64 -35.34 27.66
C ASP A 31 58.81 -34.05 27.57
N PHE A 32 59.26 -32.95 28.19
CA PHE A 32 58.47 -31.74 28.38
C PHE A 32 58.71 -30.65 27.32
N GLU A 33 59.81 -30.72 26.56
CA GLU A 33 60.16 -29.70 25.56
C GLU A 33 59.05 -29.55 24.50
N CYS A 34 58.68 -30.65 23.84
CA CYS A 34 57.62 -30.65 22.83
C CYS A 34 56.25 -30.27 23.41
N LEU A 35 55.97 -30.67 24.65
CA LEU A 35 54.72 -30.36 25.33
C LEU A 35 54.61 -28.86 25.62
N MET A 36 55.70 -28.24 26.07
CA MET A 36 55.75 -26.82 26.40
C MET A 36 55.51 -25.94 25.17
N TYR A 37 56.12 -26.25 24.02
CA TYR A 37 55.84 -25.52 22.79
C TYR A 37 54.36 -25.65 22.34
N ARG A 38 53.74 -26.84 22.53
CA ARG A 38 52.30 -27.02 22.25
C ARG A 38 51.42 -26.24 23.23
N ILE A 39 51.78 -26.21 24.52
CA ILE A 39 51.05 -25.44 25.54
C ILE A 39 51.13 -23.95 25.25
N ILE A 40 52.32 -23.43 24.94
CA ILE A 40 52.50 -22.02 24.55
C ILE A 40 51.63 -21.72 23.34
N HIS A 41 51.68 -22.53 22.29
CA HIS A 41 50.86 -22.31 21.10
C HIS A 41 49.35 -22.31 21.40
N VAL A 42 48.84 -23.25 22.19
CA VAL A 42 47.42 -23.30 22.57
C VAL A 42 47.02 -22.07 23.40
N LEU A 43 47.89 -21.60 24.30
CA LEU A 43 47.64 -20.40 25.10
C LEU A 43 47.67 -19.14 24.23
N GLU A 44 48.57 -19.05 23.25
CA GLU A 44 48.63 -17.96 22.26
C GLU A 44 47.36 -17.92 21.38
N GLU A 45 46.88 -19.09 20.93
CA GLU A 45 45.60 -19.19 20.19
C GLU A 45 44.42 -18.79 21.08
N LEU A 46 44.43 -19.16 22.36
CA LEU A 46 43.37 -18.81 23.30
C LEU A 46 43.32 -17.30 23.57
N GLU A 47 44.47 -16.66 23.80
CA GLU A 47 44.56 -15.21 23.95
C GLU A 47 44.02 -14.49 22.72
N TYR A 48 44.41 -14.96 21.54
CA TYR A 48 43.92 -14.43 20.28
C TYR A 48 42.39 -14.51 20.17
N CYS A 49 41.81 -15.69 20.45
CA CYS A 49 40.37 -15.89 20.40
C CYS A 49 39.65 -14.96 21.38
N VAL A 50 40.16 -14.85 22.61
CA VAL A 50 39.57 -14.01 23.65
C VAL A 50 39.63 -12.53 23.28
N SER A 51 40.80 -12.03 22.85
CA SER A 51 40.96 -10.64 22.41
C SER A 51 40.05 -10.30 21.23
N HIS A 52 39.97 -11.21 20.25
CA HIS A 52 39.15 -10.97 19.08
C HIS A 52 37.66 -10.98 19.43
N CYS A 53 37.21 -11.91 20.27
CA CYS A 53 35.83 -11.91 20.78
C CYS A 53 35.50 -10.59 21.46
N THR A 54 36.37 -10.08 22.34
CA THR A 54 36.14 -8.80 23.02
C THR A 54 36.08 -7.61 22.05
N ASP A 55 36.94 -7.57 21.03
CA ASP A 55 36.92 -6.52 20.01
C ASP A 55 35.63 -6.58 19.17
N THR A 56 35.20 -7.79 18.80
CA THR A 56 33.95 -7.97 18.04
C THR A 56 32.73 -7.61 18.87
N GLU A 57 32.70 -7.93 20.16
CA GLU A 57 31.61 -7.54 21.07
C GLU A 57 31.52 -6.02 21.22
N GLN A 58 32.67 -5.32 21.30
CA GLN A 58 32.70 -3.85 21.33
C GLN A 58 32.13 -3.26 20.04
N LEU A 59 32.57 -3.74 18.87
CA LEU A 59 32.06 -3.27 17.58
C LEU A 59 30.56 -3.51 17.42
N ILE A 60 30.06 -4.67 17.87
CA ILE A 60 28.63 -4.98 17.88
C ILE A 60 27.88 -3.97 18.75
N GLY A 61 28.40 -3.67 19.94
CA GLY A 61 27.81 -2.67 20.83
C GLY A 61 27.75 -1.28 20.22
N GLU A 62 28.84 -0.82 19.58
CA GLU A 62 28.89 0.48 18.90
C GLU A 62 27.87 0.57 17.74
N LEU A 63 27.76 -0.48 16.93
CA LEU A 63 26.80 -0.54 15.83
C LEU A 63 25.35 -0.58 16.33
N GLN A 64 25.09 -1.26 17.45
CA GLN A 64 23.77 -1.27 18.08
C GLN A 64 23.39 0.13 18.58
N GLU A 65 24.31 0.83 19.24
CA GLU A 65 24.07 2.21 19.69
C GLU A 65 23.78 3.16 18.52
N GLN A 66 24.54 3.05 17.42
CA GLN A 66 24.29 3.83 16.20
C GLN A 66 22.93 3.51 15.57
N HIS A 67 22.57 2.23 15.51
CA HIS A 67 21.27 1.80 14.99
C HIS A 67 20.12 2.38 15.83
N ASP A 68 20.23 2.31 17.16
CA ASP A 68 19.20 2.82 18.07
C ASP A 68 19.07 4.34 18.00
N ALA A 69 20.18 5.06 17.86
CA ALA A 69 20.18 6.50 17.63
C ALA A 69 19.47 6.88 16.33
N LEU A 70 19.81 6.23 15.21
CA LEU A 70 19.18 6.46 13.91
C LEU A 70 17.69 6.09 13.90
N LYS A 71 17.32 5.02 14.60
CA LYS A 71 15.93 4.60 14.75
C LYS A 71 15.11 5.62 15.53
N SER A 72 15.67 6.21 16.59
CA SER A 72 15.03 7.29 17.35
C SER A 72 14.85 8.53 16.48
N GLU A 73 15.90 8.98 15.78
CA GLU A 73 15.85 10.17 14.92
C GLU A 73 14.78 10.04 13.83
N ARG A 74 14.70 8.88 13.18
CA ARG A 74 13.65 8.58 12.19
C ARG A 74 12.25 8.62 12.80
N SER A 75 12.06 8.01 13.98
CA SER A 75 10.76 7.96 14.65
C SER A 75 10.28 9.36 15.05
N ASP A 76 11.18 10.21 15.53
CA ASP A 76 10.84 11.58 15.94
C ASP A 76 10.46 12.43 14.73
N TYR A 77 11.18 12.28 13.61
CA TYR A 77 10.89 12.97 12.36
C TYR A 77 9.51 12.56 11.79
N ASP A 78 9.25 11.25 11.68
CA ASP A 78 7.99 10.72 11.14
C ASP A 78 6.78 11.15 12.01
N PHE A 79 6.93 11.20 13.33
CA PHE A 79 5.86 11.63 14.25
C PHE A 79 5.61 13.14 14.19
N GLN A 80 6.67 13.94 14.06
CA GLN A 80 6.57 15.39 14.00
C GLN A 80 5.89 15.86 12.70
N ASP A 81 6.27 15.27 11.55
CA ASP A 81 5.67 15.58 10.25
C ASP A 81 4.18 15.22 10.22
N PHE A 82 3.81 14.03 10.72
CA PHE A 82 2.40 13.63 10.81
C PHE A 82 1.57 14.57 11.70
N THR A 83 2.13 15.01 12.84
CA THR A 83 1.44 15.93 13.75
C THR A 83 1.20 17.28 13.07
N LEU A 84 2.20 17.80 12.36
CA LEU A 84 2.09 19.07 11.64
C LEU A 84 1.06 18.99 10.50
N ASP A 85 1.07 17.91 9.72
CA ASP A 85 0.12 17.69 8.63
C ASP A 85 -1.31 17.55 9.16
N LEU A 86 -1.50 16.86 10.29
CA LEU A 86 -2.80 16.71 10.93
C LEU A 86 -3.34 18.07 11.40
N ASP A 87 -2.51 18.89 12.06
CA ASP A 87 -2.88 20.23 12.50
C ASP A 87 -3.24 21.14 11.32
N LEU A 88 -2.49 21.07 10.23
CA LEU A 88 -2.73 21.86 9.02
C LEU A 88 -4.03 21.47 8.33
N MET A 89 -4.30 20.16 8.23
CA MET A 89 -5.56 19.63 7.71
C MET A 89 -6.75 20.05 8.58
N GLN A 90 -6.62 19.98 9.91
CA GLN A 90 -7.66 20.39 10.83
C GLN A 90 -7.98 21.89 10.70
N GLN A 91 -6.95 22.74 10.58
CA GLN A 91 -7.15 24.18 10.32
C GLN A 91 -7.85 24.43 8.98
N SER A 92 -7.44 23.74 7.91
CA SER A 92 -8.08 23.86 6.60
C SER A 92 -9.56 23.47 6.65
N TRP A 93 -9.88 22.37 7.35
CA TRP A 93 -11.25 21.91 7.52
C TRP A 93 -12.12 22.91 8.30
N TYR A 94 -11.59 23.49 9.39
CA TYR A 94 -12.30 24.54 10.13
C TYR A 94 -12.56 25.78 9.28
N ASN A 95 -11.57 26.22 8.52
CA ASN A 95 -11.69 27.40 7.65
C ASN A 95 -12.75 27.17 6.55
N GLU A 96 -12.74 26.00 5.91
CA GLU A 96 -13.72 25.69 4.87
C GLU A 96 -15.14 25.53 5.45
N THR A 97 -15.26 24.88 6.60
CA THR A 97 -16.54 24.76 7.32
C THR A 97 -17.10 26.14 7.65
N GLN A 98 -16.27 27.06 8.15
CA GLN A 98 -16.69 28.43 8.45
C GLN A 98 -17.11 29.17 7.18
N ARG A 99 -16.35 29.05 6.09
CA ARG A 99 -16.68 29.67 4.80
C ARG A 99 -18.02 29.18 4.26
N LEU A 100 -18.32 27.89 4.39
CA LEU A 100 -19.59 27.30 3.98
C LEU A 100 -20.74 27.81 4.86
N LEU A 101 -20.55 27.91 6.17
CA LEU A 101 -21.53 28.48 7.09
C LEU A 101 -21.84 29.95 6.76
N ASP A 102 -20.81 30.75 6.48
CA ASP A 102 -20.98 32.14 6.07
C ASP A 102 -21.76 32.24 4.74
N ARG A 103 -21.48 31.33 3.79
CA ARG A 103 -22.21 31.26 2.53
C ARG A 103 -23.68 30.87 2.72
N ILE A 104 -23.96 29.92 3.61
CA ILE A 104 -25.33 29.54 3.97
C ILE A 104 -26.06 30.74 4.57
N ALA A 105 -25.45 31.47 5.51
CA ALA A 105 -26.06 32.64 6.13
C ALA A 105 -26.42 33.73 5.09
N VAL A 106 -25.55 33.96 4.10
CA VAL A 106 -25.85 34.89 2.99
C VAL A 106 -27.04 34.40 2.17
N LEU A 107 -27.05 33.13 1.75
CA LEU A 107 -28.13 32.54 0.95
C LEU A 107 -29.47 32.53 1.72
N GLU A 108 -29.44 32.28 3.02
CA GLU A 108 -30.61 32.36 3.89
C GLU A 108 -31.15 33.79 3.93
N SER A 109 -30.28 34.80 4.07
CA SER A 109 -30.71 36.20 4.06
C SER A 109 -31.35 36.61 2.72
N GLU A 110 -30.79 36.12 1.59
CA GLU A 110 -31.34 36.36 0.25
C GLU A 110 -32.69 35.67 0.08
N ASN A 111 -32.84 34.42 0.52
CA ASN A 111 -34.11 33.71 0.51
C ASN A 111 -35.17 34.45 1.34
N HIS A 112 -34.82 34.94 2.53
CA HIS A 112 -35.74 35.73 3.35
C HIS A 112 -36.12 37.07 2.69
N ARG A 113 -35.20 37.67 1.93
CA ARG A 113 -35.49 38.89 1.16
C ARG A 113 -36.43 38.59 -0.01
N LEU A 114 -36.18 37.53 -0.77
CA LEU A 114 -37.01 37.13 -1.91
C LEU A 114 -38.41 36.71 -1.47
N LYS A 115 -38.53 35.97 -0.36
CA LYS A 115 -39.84 35.63 0.24
C LYS A 115 -40.67 36.87 0.56
N ARG A 116 -40.06 37.86 1.22
CA ARG A 116 -40.74 39.15 1.50
C ARG A 116 -41.13 39.90 0.21
N GLN A 117 -40.31 39.83 -0.83
CA GLN A 117 -40.66 40.43 -2.13
C GLN A 117 -41.84 39.73 -2.80
N LEU A 118 -41.94 38.40 -2.70
CA LEU A 118 -43.08 37.62 -3.19
C LEU A 118 -44.37 37.93 -2.42
N GLU A 119 -44.30 37.98 -1.08
CA GLU A 119 -45.45 38.28 -0.21
C GLU A 119 -46.01 39.69 -0.48
N ASN A 120 -45.13 40.68 -0.67
CA ASN A 120 -45.54 42.04 -1.06
C ASN A 120 -46.18 42.10 -2.46
N VAL A 121 -45.75 41.25 -3.41
CA VAL A 121 -46.33 41.18 -4.77
C VAL A 121 -47.69 40.48 -4.74
N GLU A 122 -47.90 39.53 -3.83
CA GLU A 122 -49.21 38.90 -3.61
C GLU A 122 -50.21 39.85 -2.91
N GLU A 123 -49.76 40.67 -1.95
CA GLU A 123 -50.62 41.71 -1.32
C GLU A 123 -51.04 42.83 -2.30
N GLU A 124 -50.20 43.21 -3.27
CA GLU A 124 -50.58 44.17 -4.32
C GLU A 124 -51.60 43.61 -5.33
N VAL A 125 -51.81 42.29 -5.37
CA VAL A 125 -52.82 41.63 -6.21
C VAL A 125 -54.18 41.50 -5.49
N GLU A 126 -54.23 41.50 -4.16
CA GLU A 126 -55.50 41.42 -3.40
C GLU A 126 -56.17 42.78 -3.10
N VAL A 127 -55.49 43.92 -3.25
CA VAL A 127 -56.07 45.26 -2.94
C VAL A 127 -56.72 45.94 -4.17
N GLY A 128 -56.70 45.30 -5.34
CA GLY A 128 -57.18 45.89 -6.59
C GLY A 128 -58.57 45.44 -7.06
N ASP A 129 -59.65 45.74 -6.32
CA ASP A 129 -61.01 45.68 -6.90
C ASP A 129 -61.94 46.79 -6.36
N THR A 130 -61.96 47.94 -7.06
CA THR A 130 -63.14 48.83 -7.16
C THR A 130 -63.04 49.75 -8.39
N GLN A 131 -63.87 49.46 -9.39
CA GLN A 131 -64.19 50.14 -10.68
C GLN A 131 -64.78 51.59 -10.47
N PRO A 132 -65.00 52.54 -11.45
CA PRO A 132 -65.09 52.50 -12.94
C PRO A 132 -64.46 53.69 -13.76
N CYS A 133 -64.61 53.61 -15.10
CA CYS A 133 -64.93 54.67 -16.09
C CYS A 133 -63.87 55.18 -17.09
N VAL A 134 -64.06 54.71 -18.33
CA VAL A 134 -64.22 55.40 -19.64
C VAL A 134 -63.60 56.79 -19.88
N ALA A 135 -62.99 56.91 -21.06
CA ALA A 135 -62.73 58.11 -21.88
C ALA A 135 -61.40 58.84 -21.66
N ASP A 136 -60.42 58.56 -22.52
CA ASP A 136 -59.95 59.52 -23.53
C ASP A 136 -58.63 59.03 -24.11
N LEU A 137 -58.65 58.66 -25.40
CA LEU A 137 -57.55 58.71 -26.37
C LEU A 137 -58.02 57.93 -27.61
N VAL A 138 -58.50 58.64 -28.63
CA VAL A 138 -58.11 58.53 -30.05
C VAL A 138 -59.09 59.41 -30.84
N ALA A 139 -58.74 60.69 -30.94
CA ALA A 139 -59.10 61.50 -32.10
C ALA A 139 -57.90 61.42 -33.06
N GLY A 140 -58.06 60.78 -34.22
CA GLY A 140 -57.02 60.84 -35.25
C GLY A 140 -57.01 59.71 -36.27
N GLN A 141 -57.63 59.98 -37.41
CA GLN A 141 -57.28 59.50 -38.75
C GLN A 141 -57.56 58.04 -39.14
N GLU A 142 -58.70 57.88 -39.79
CA GLU A 142 -58.94 56.91 -40.86
C GLU A 142 -57.96 57.12 -42.03
N LYS A 143 -57.19 56.09 -42.40
CA LYS A 143 -56.81 55.81 -43.80
C LYS A 143 -56.75 54.29 -44.02
N TYR A 144 -57.65 53.83 -44.88
CA TYR A 144 -57.73 52.49 -45.43
C TYR A 144 -56.44 52.10 -46.15
N LEU A 145 -56.01 50.82 -46.02
CA LEU A 145 -55.94 49.86 -47.14
C LEU A 145 -55.44 48.47 -46.65
N HIS A 146 -56.29 47.48 -46.89
CA HIS A 146 -56.05 46.03 -47.06
C HIS A 146 -55.59 45.18 -45.87
N ARG A 147 -56.57 44.80 -45.04
CA ARG A 147 -56.59 43.50 -44.35
C ARG A 147 -57.03 42.41 -45.36
N PRO A 148 -56.41 41.22 -45.41
CA PRO A 148 -56.86 40.15 -46.30
C PRO A 148 -58.29 39.74 -45.91
N PHE A 149 -59.08 39.36 -46.90
CA PHE A 149 -60.47 38.88 -46.76
C PHE A 149 -60.62 37.88 -45.60
N SER A 150 -61.08 38.35 -44.45
CA SER A 150 -61.59 37.51 -43.39
C SER A 150 -63.01 37.11 -43.74
N LEU A 151 -63.22 35.80 -43.95
CA LEU A 151 -64.54 35.20 -44.06
C LEU A 151 -65.44 35.66 -42.90
N PRO A 152 -66.75 35.85 -43.12
CA PRO A 152 -67.67 36.30 -42.08
C PRO A 152 -67.96 35.13 -41.14
N ILE A 153 -67.06 34.88 -40.20
CA ILE A 153 -67.34 34.00 -39.06
C ILE A 153 -68.12 34.85 -38.06
N LYS A 154 -69.30 34.39 -37.66
CA LYS A 154 -70.14 35.13 -36.68
C LYS A 154 -69.43 35.17 -35.33
N PRO A 155 -69.57 36.21 -34.50
CA PRO A 155 -68.91 36.30 -33.19
C PRO A 155 -69.11 35.04 -32.32
N CYS A 156 -70.32 34.46 -32.32
CA CYS A 156 -70.62 33.22 -31.60
C CYS A 156 -69.87 31.97 -32.12
N GLU A 157 -69.47 31.94 -33.39
CA GLU A 157 -68.68 30.86 -33.98
C GLU A 157 -67.19 31.01 -33.62
N VAL A 158 -66.70 32.23 -33.42
CA VAL A 158 -65.34 32.51 -32.94
C VAL A 158 -65.18 32.09 -31.47
N ASP A 159 -66.15 32.42 -30.62
CA ASP A 159 -66.12 32.03 -29.19
C ASP A 159 -66.20 30.51 -29.03
N SER A 160 -67.03 29.85 -29.84
CA SER A 160 -67.12 28.38 -29.87
C SER A 160 -65.83 27.72 -30.36
N LEU A 161 -65.17 28.32 -31.36
CA LEU A 161 -63.88 27.85 -31.87
C LEU A 161 -62.77 28.04 -30.83
N LEU A 162 -62.73 29.19 -30.15
CA LEU A 162 -61.80 29.47 -29.05
C LEU A 162 -61.95 28.45 -27.92
N ALA A 163 -63.18 28.24 -27.43
CA ALA A 163 -63.45 27.25 -26.39
C ALA A 163 -63.02 25.83 -26.80
N HIS A 164 -63.26 25.44 -28.05
CA HIS A 164 -62.82 24.14 -28.56
C HIS A 164 -61.30 24.03 -28.71
N THR A 165 -60.61 25.13 -29.07
CA THR A 165 -59.15 25.15 -29.11
C THR A 165 -58.51 25.12 -27.72
N GLU A 166 -59.11 25.79 -26.74
CA GLU A 166 -58.68 25.75 -25.34
C GLU A 166 -58.86 24.36 -24.74
N GLU A 167 -60.00 23.71 -24.98
CA GLU A 167 -60.26 22.32 -24.57
C GLU A 167 -59.22 21.36 -25.16
N ARG A 168 -58.94 21.47 -26.46
CA ARG A 168 -57.89 20.67 -27.12
C ARG A 168 -56.51 20.91 -26.53
N LEU A 169 -56.14 22.17 -26.26
CA LEU A 169 -54.85 22.49 -25.63
C LEU A 169 -54.74 21.87 -24.24
N LEU A 170 -55.81 21.93 -23.45
CA LEU A 170 -55.86 21.33 -22.11
C LEU A 170 -55.66 19.81 -22.17
N LEU A 171 -56.34 19.13 -23.11
CA LEU A 171 -56.18 17.70 -23.35
C LEU A 171 -54.75 17.34 -23.76
N THR A 172 -54.14 18.08 -24.70
CA THR A 172 -52.74 17.82 -25.12
C THR A 172 -51.74 18.03 -23.98
N HIS A 173 -51.95 19.04 -23.13
CA HIS A 173 -51.12 19.27 -21.94
C HIS A 173 -51.30 18.14 -20.91
N GLN A 174 -52.53 17.65 -20.72
CA GLN A 174 -52.81 16.51 -19.85
C GLN A 174 -52.17 15.22 -20.36
N GLU A 175 -52.21 14.97 -21.67
CA GLU A 175 -51.54 13.83 -22.32
C GLU A 175 -50.02 13.92 -22.18
N SER A 176 -49.41 15.10 -22.41
CA SER A 176 -47.97 15.33 -22.19
C SER A 176 -47.57 15.06 -20.74
N ARG A 177 -48.32 15.59 -19.77
CA ARG A 177 -48.08 15.36 -18.34
C ARG A 177 -48.22 13.89 -17.96
N ALA A 178 -49.15 13.16 -18.59
CA ALA A 178 -49.31 11.73 -18.37
C ALA A 178 -48.12 10.93 -18.92
N ALA A 179 -47.59 11.30 -20.10
CA ALA A 179 -46.39 10.70 -20.67
C ALA A 179 -45.15 10.94 -19.79
N ASP A 180 -44.96 12.17 -19.30
CA ASP A 180 -43.84 12.50 -18.40
C ASP A 180 -43.89 11.69 -17.09
N LEU A 181 -45.09 11.55 -16.50
CA LEU A 181 -45.28 10.72 -15.31
C LEU A 181 -45.00 9.23 -15.58
N GLN A 182 -45.30 8.71 -16.77
CA GLN A 182 -44.95 7.35 -17.15
C GLN A 182 -43.44 7.18 -17.32
N LEU A 183 -42.77 8.14 -17.96
CA LEU A 183 -41.31 8.14 -18.09
C LEU A 183 -40.61 8.16 -16.73
N ILE A 184 -41.05 9.03 -15.81
CA ILE A 184 -40.51 9.10 -14.44
C ILE A 184 -40.69 7.76 -13.71
N ARG A 185 -41.84 7.09 -13.88
CA ARG A 185 -42.09 5.77 -13.27
C ARG A 185 -41.14 4.71 -13.82
N LEU A 186 -40.91 4.69 -15.14
CA LEU A 186 -39.98 3.76 -15.77
C LEU A 186 -38.54 4.02 -15.33
N LEU A 187 -38.10 5.29 -15.33
CA LEU A 187 -36.77 5.68 -14.85
C LEU A 187 -36.58 5.29 -13.37
N LYS A 188 -37.58 5.57 -12.52
CA LYS A 188 -37.54 5.18 -11.10
C LYS A 188 -37.41 3.67 -10.93
N ALA A 189 -38.16 2.88 -11.70
CA ALA A 189 -38.04 1.42 -11.67
C ALA A 189 -36.67 0.94 -12.15
N GLY A 190 -36.12 1.55 -13.21
CA GLY A 190 -34.77 1.28 -13.71
C GLY A 190 -33.69 1.56 -12.67
N VAL A 191 -33.73 2.73 -12.01
CA VAL A 191 -32.78 3.09 -10.95
C VAL A 191 -32.87 2.15 -9.76
N ILE A 192 -34.09 1.74 -9.34
CA ILE A 192 -34.26 0.77 -8.25
C ILE A 192 -33.66 -0.60 -8.63
N ASN A 193 -33.87 -1.05 -9.86
CA ASN A 193 -33.30 -2.31 -10.34
C ASN A 193 -31.77 -2.26 -10.42
N GLN A 194 -31.21 -1.19 -10.98
CA GLN A 194 -29.76 -0.98 -11.03
C GLN A 194 -29.16 -0.90 -9.61
N ALA A 195 -29.81 -0.20 -8.68
CA ALA A 195 -29.34 -0.13 -7.29
C ALA A 195 -29.36 -1.51 -6.61
N ARG A 196 -30.35 -2.35 -6.93
CA ARG A 196 -30.40 -3.74 -6.47
C ARG A 196 -29.28 -4.58 -7.07
N GLU A 197 -29.06 -4.52 -8.38
CA GLU A 197 -27.98 -5.24 -9.08
C GLU A 197 -26.59 -4.82 -8.58
N ILE A 198 -26.35 -3.52 -8.37
CA ILE A 198 -25.12 -3.01 -7.76
C ILE A 198 -24.93 -3.57 -6.35
N LYS A 199 -26.01 -3.69 -5.58
CA LYS A 199 -25.93 -4.27 -4.23
C LYS A 199 -25.61 -5.76 -4.27
N GLU A 200 -26.26 -6.52 -5.16
CA GLU A 200 -26.02 -7.96 -5.35
C GLU A 200 -24.58 -8.22 -5.79
N THR A 201 -24.10 -7.53 -6.82
CA THR A 201 -22.71 -7.64 -7.31
C THR A 201 -21.67 -7.24 -6.26
N ARG A 202 -21.92 -6.19 -5.45
CA ARG A 202 -21.05 -5.83 -4.32
C ARG A 202 -20.99 -6.94 -3.27
N GLN A 203 -22.10 -7.63 -3.00
CA GLN A 203 -22.12 -8.76 -2.06
C GLN A 203 -21.34 -9.96 -2.61
N GLU A 204 -21.46 -10.23 -3.92
CA GLU A 204 -20.68 -11.27 -4.58
C GLU A 204 -19.17 -10.97 -4.55
N LEU A 205 -18.76 -9.72 -4.79
CA LEU A 205 -17.36 -9.30 -4.68
C LEU A 205 -16.81 -9.51 -3.27
N LEU A 206 -17.55 -9.07 -2.25
CA LEU A 206 -17.15 -9.29 -0.84
C LEU A 206 -17.03 -10.77 -0.50
N PHE A 207 -17.91 -11.62 -1.02
CA PHE A 207 -17.82 -13.06 -0.82
C PHE A 207 -16.56 -13.65 -1.49
N ILE A 208 -16.26 -13.23 -2.71
CA ILE A 208 -15.07 -13.66 -3.44
C ILE A 208 -13.79 -13.21 -2.73
N GLU A 209 -13.75 -11.98 -2.22
CA GLU A 209 -12.63 -11.42 -1.46
C GLU A 209 -12.31 -12.29 -0.23
N VAL A 210 -13.32 -12.56 0.61
CA VAL A 210 -13.15 -13.45 1.77
C VAL A 210 -12.71 -14.86 1.37
N SER A 211 -13.20 -15.38 0.24
CA SER A 211 -12.76 -16.69 -0.26
C SER A 211 -11.32 -16.68 -0.78
N ILE A 212 -10.86 -15.57 -1.36
CA ILE A 212 -9.46 -15.41 -1.80
C ILE A 212 -8.56 -15.41 -0.56
N ASP A 213 -8.88 -14.63 0.46
CA ASP A 213 -8.11 -14.57 1.71
C ASP A 213 -7.96 -15.96 2.35
N ALA A 214 -9.04 -16.74 2.41
CA ALA A 214 -9.01 -18.09 2.95
C ALA A 214 -8.11 -19.04 2.15
N VAL A 215 -8.13 -18.95 0.81
CA VAL A 215 -7.25 -19.76 -0.06
C VAL A 215 -5.80 -19.30 0.05
N GLU A 216 -5.55 -18.00 0.16
CA GLU A 216 -4.20 -17.45 0.35
C GLU A 216 -3.58 -17.91 1.67
N GLU A 217 -4.35 -17.94 2.76
CA GLU A 217 -3.90 -18.44 4.06
C GLU A 217 -3.51 -19.93 3.99
N GLU A 218 -4.34 -20.74 3.34
CA GLU A 218 -4.09 -22.17 3.11
C GLU A 218 -2.84 -22.40 2.24
N MET A 219 -2.66 -21.62 1.18
CA MET A 219 -1.45 -21.65 0.37
C MET A 219 -0.19 -21.29 1.17
N CYS A 220 -0.26 -20.26 2.02
CA CYS A 220 0.85 -19.88 2.89
C CYS A 220 1.19 -21.00 3.89
N ARG A 221 0.18 -21.69 4.44
CA ARG A 221 0.37 -22.82 5.33
C ARG A 221 1.09 -23.98 4.64
N LEU A 222 0.62 -24.39 3.47
CA LEU A 222 1.22 -25.47 2.69
C LEU A 222 2.66 -25.12 2.24
N ALA A 223 2.92 -23.87 1.87
CA ALA A 223 4.27 -23.42 1.52
C ALA A 223 5.23 -23.54 2.71
N ARG A 224 4.81 -23.12 3.91
CA ARG A 224 5.61 -23.28 5.14
C ARG A 224 5.91 -24.74 5.45
N GLU A 225 4.90 -25.61 5.38
CA GLU A 225 5.07 -27.05 5.62
C GLU A 225 6.02 -27.68 4.58
N SER A 226 5.88 -27.33 3.29
CA SER A 226 6.80 -27.76 2.24
C SER A 226 8.24 -27.34 2.54
N GLY A 227 8.44 -26.10 3.00
CA GLY A 227 9.74 -25.56 3.38
C GLY A 227 10.40 -26.36 4.52
N GLN A 228 9.63 -26.61 5.58
CA GLN A 228 10.06 -27.39 6.73
C GLN A 228 10.43 -28.85 6.34
N LEU A 229 9.64 -29.47 5.46
CA LEU A 229 9.92 -30.81 4.94
C LEU A 229 11.17 -30.86 4.05
N MET A 230 11.35 -29.86 3.18
CA MET A 230 12.54 -29.72 2.34
C MET A 230 13.80 -29.59 3.21
N ALA A 231 13.72 -28.76 4.25
CA ALA A 231 14.77 -28.57 5.23
C ALA A 231 15.10 -29.87 5.97
N ALA A 232 14.09 -30.63 6.40
CA ALA A 232 14.29 -31.93 7.05
C ALA A 232 14.96 -32.97 6.13
N ARG A 233 14.75 -32.89 4.81
CA ARG A 233 15.32 -33.83 3.83
C ARG A 233 16.76 -33.50 3.43
N SER A 234 17.16 -32.22 3.43
CA SER A 234 18.51 -31.80 3.01
C SER A 234 19.03 -30.58 3.78
N PRO A 235 19.45 -30.75 5.05
CA PRO A 235 19.89 -29.63 5.90
C PRO A 235 21.22 -28.98 5.49
N SER A 236 22.02 -29.64 4.63
CA SER A 236 23.34 -29.15 4.20
C SER A 236 23.31 -28.13 3.05
N GLN A 237 22.13 -27.79 2.52
CA GLN A 237 21.98 -26.89 1.37
C GLN A 237 21.78 -25.42 1.72
N PHE A 238 21.99 -25.01 2.99
CA PHE A 238 21.71 -23.66 3.49
C PHE A 238 22.25 -22.53 2.59
N ASN A 239 23.52 -22.60 2.18
CA ASN A 239 24.13 -21.58 1.32
C ASN A 239 23.48 -21.49 -0.08
N HIS A 240 23.05 -22.63 -0.64
CA HIS A 240 22.33 -22.66 -1.91
C HIS A 240 20.93 -22.06 -1.77
N LEU A 241 20.19 -22.45 -0.73
CA LEU A 241 18.84 -21.94 -0.45
C LEU A 241 18.85 -20.45 -0.12
N SER A 242 19.86 -19.96 0.59
CA SER A 242 20.05 -18.55 0.91
C SER A 242 20.36 -17.71 -0.34
N SER A 243 21.19 -18.23 -1.25
CA SER A 243 21.43 -17.60 -2.56
C SER A 243 20.15 -17.57 -3.41
N GLU A 244 19.42 -18.69 -3.47
CA GLU A 244 18.14 -18.76 -4.19
C GLU A 244 17.11 -17.76 -3.61
N HIS A 245 17.03 -17.65 -2.29
CA HIS A 245 16.18 -16.70 -1.58
C HIS A 245 16.45 -15.26 -2.04
N ALA A 246 17.71 -14.81 -2.03
CA ALA A 246 18.07 -13.46 -2.49
C ALA A 246 17.69 -13.22 -3.97
N THR A 247 17.82 -14.23 -4.83
CA THR A 247 17.41 -14.09 -6.24
C THR A 247 15.89 -13.99 -6.43
N LEU A 248 15.11 -14.71 -5.62
CA LEU A 248 13.65 -14.67 -5.68
C LEU A 248 13.10 -13.37 -5.09
N GLU A 249 13.72 -12.86 -4.04
CA GLU A 249 13.41 -11.55 -3.46
C GLU A 249 13.59 -10.43 -4.49
N ALA A 250 14.71 -10.44 -5.22
CA ALA A 250 14.93 -9.48 -6.30
C ALA A 250 13.88 -9.59 -7.43
N LYS A 251 13.50 -10.82 -7.82
CA LYS A 251 12.45 -11.05 -8.83
C LYS A 251 11.08 -10.59 -8.35
N LEU A 252 10.75 -10.83 -7.09
CA LEU A 252 9.50 -10.38 -6.46
C LEU A 252 9.42 -8.85 -6.49
N SER A 253 10.49 -8.16 -6.06
CA SER A 253 10.55 -6.70 -6.08
C SER A 253 10.36 -6.11 -7.49
N VAL A 254 10.93 -6.73 -8.52
CA VAL A 254 10.72 -6.32 -9.91
C VAL A 254 9.27 -6.54 -10.36
N CYS A 255 8.65 -7.64 -9.96
CA CYS A 255 7.24 -7.92 -10.28
C CYS A 255 6.31 -6.93 -9.58
N GLU A 256 6.55 -6.60 -8.31
CA GLU A 256 5.76 -5.63 -7.54
C GLU A 256 5.80 -4.24 -8.18
N LYS A 257 6.99 -3.77 -8.60
CA LYS A 257 7.13 -2.49 -9.32
C LYS A 257 6.32 -2.44 -10.62
N LYS A 258 6.34 -3.52 -11.42
CA LYS A 258 5.53 -3.58 -12.65
C LYS A 258 4.02 -3.55 -12.36
N LEU A 259 3.60 -4.13 -11.23
CA LEU A 259 2.21 -4.17 -10.82
C LEU A 259 1.75 -2.77 -10.36
N GLU A 260 2.62 -2.05 -9.65
CA GLU A 260 2.41 -0.65 -9.26
C GLU A 260 2.32 0.27 -10.48
N GLU A 261 3.23 0.12 -11.45
CA GLU A 261 3.19 0.85 -12.73
C GLU A 261 1.87 0.64 -13.49
N LEU A 262 1.40 -0.61 -13.60
CA LEU A 262 0.12 -0.92 -14.24
C LEU A 262 -1.07 -0.39 -13.44
N SER A 263 -1.03 -0.45 -12.11
CA SER A 263 -2.09 0.10 -11.26
C SER A 263 -2.22 1.61 -11.43
N LEU A 264 -1.10 2.32 -11.55
CA LEU A 264 -1.06 3.76 -11.80
C LEU A 264 -1.60 4.09 -13.21
N LEU A 265 -1.28 3.26 -14.21
CA LEU A 265 -1.80 3.39 -15.57
C LEU A 265 -3.32 3.21 -15.63
N MET A 266 -3.86 2.24 -14.89
CA MET A 266 -5.31 1.99 -14.82
C MET A 266 -6.05 3.06 -14.00
N GLY A 267 -5.49 3.50 -12.86
CA GLY A 267 -6.09 4.55 -12.03
C GLY A 267 -6.13 5.93 -12.70
N SER A 268 -5.25 6.18 -13.67
CA SER A 268 -5.25 7.39 -14.50
C SER A 268 -6.48 7.51 -15.41
N ASN A 269 -7.14 6.38 -15.73
CA ASN A 269 -8.36 6.36 -16.55
C ASN A 269 -9.64 6.59 -15.73
N GLU A 270 -9.61 6.52 -14.39
CA GLU A 270 -10.79 6.79 -13.55
C GLU A 270 -11.05 8.29 -13.31
N GLN A 271 -10.09 9.18 -13.64
CA GLN A 271 -10.29 10.63 -13.51
C GLN A 271 -11.04 11.29 -14.69
N VAL A 272 -11.42 10.52 -15.72
CA VAL A 272 -12.24 11.02 -16.83
C VAL A 272 -13.55 10.24 -16.87
N GLU A 273 -14.49 10.66 -16.03
CA GLU A 273 -15.92 10.85 -16.34
C GLU A 273 -16.71 11.02 -15.02
N SER A 274 -16.64 12.24 -14.46
CA SER A 274 -17.86 12.79 -13.87
C SER A 274 -18.93 12.68 -14.97
N PRO A 275 -20.15 12.16 -14.72
CA PRO A 275 -21.18 12.10 -15.74
C PRO A 275 -21.58 13.52 -16.10
N LEU A 276 -20.86 14.14 -17.04
CA LEU A 276 -21.41 15.21 -17.82
C LEU A 276 -22.56 14.55 -18.56
N ALA A 277 -23.77 14.98 -18.22
CA ALA A 277 -25.03 14.43 -18.69
C ALA A 277 -24.91 13.92 -20.13
N PRO A 278 -25.34 12.69 -20.44
CA PRO A 278 -25.43 12.28 -21.83
C PRO A 278 -26.25 13.36 -22.53
N ALA A 279 -25.68 13.97 -23.56
CA ALA A 279 -26.37 14.93 -24.38
C ALA A 279 -27.60 14.22 -24.96
N MET A 280 -28.74 14.38 -24.29
CA MET A 280 -30.03 13.92 -24.77
C MET A 280 -30.22 14.57 -26.14
N PRO A 281 -30.31 13.80 -27.24
CA PRO A 281 -30.70 14.36 -28.50
C PRO A 281 -32.17 14.74 -28.36
N LEU A 282 -32.44 16.00 -27.99
CA LEU A 282 -33.77 16.59 -28.04
C LEU A 282 -34.16 16.86 -29.50
N HIS A 283 -34.15 15.83 -30.36
CA HIS A 283 -34.94 15.76 -31.59
C HIS A 283 -34.74 14.38 -32.24
N VAL A 284 -35.58 13.39 -31.92
CA VAL A 284 -35.72 12.21 -32.77
C VAL A 284 -37.00 12.39 -33.59
N ALA A 285 -36.84 12.59 -34.89
CA ALA A 285 -37.96 12.58 -35.81
C ALA A 285 -38.59 11.16 -35.82
N PRO A 286 -39.91 11.02 -36.05
CA PRO A 286 -40.55 9.72 -36.00
C PRO A 286 -40.06 8.86 -37.18
N GLY A 287 -39.18 7.89 -36.92
CA GLY A 287 -38.78 6.90 -37.94
C GLY A 287 -37.38 6.31 -37.86
N GLU A 288 -36.46 6.83 -37.04
CA GLU A 288 -35.09 6.30 -37.00
C GLU A 288 -34.87 5.49 -35.71
N GLY A 289 -34.73 4.18 -35.89
CA GLY A 289 -34.44 3.23 -34.82
C GLY A 289 -33.00 3.36 -34.31
N MET A 290 -32.82 2.96 -33.05
CA MET A 290 -31.54 2.81 -32.37
C MET A 290 -30.67 1.73 -33.05
N GLU A 291 -29.99 2.04 -34.13
CA GLU A 291 -28.91 1.19 -34.65
C GLU A 291 -27.54 1.82 -34.36
N ALA A 292 -26.93 1.28 -33.30
CA ALA A 292 -25.50 1.07 -33.13
C ALA A 292 -24.56 2.17 -33.66
N VAL A 293 -24.49 3.30 -32.94
CA VAL A 293 -23.25 4.11 -32.91
C VAL A 293 -22.31 3.52 -31.86
N ALA A 294 -21.91 2.25 -32.04
CA ALA A 294 -20.75 1.71 -31.34
C ALA A 294 -19.51 2.22 -32.10
N ASN A 295 -18.97 3.34 -31.63
CA ASN A 295 -17.82 4.00 -32.25
C ASN A 295 -16.63 3.04 -32.36
N VAL A 296 -15.90 3.08 -33.47
CA VAL A 296 -14.65 2.32 -33.69
C VAL A 296 -13.60 2.58 -32.59
N ARG A 297 -13.68 3.77 -31.96
CA ARG A 297 -12.86 4.19 -30.83
C ARG A 297 -13.11 3.35 -29.57
N ASP A 298 -14.37 3.05 -29.29
CA ASP A 298 -14.84 2.25 -28.15
C ASP A 298 -14.31 0.81 -28.23
N ARG A 299 -14.33 0.23 -29.44
CA ARG A 299 -13.78 -1.12 -29.70
C ARG A 299 -12.25 -1.21 -29.67
N MET A 300 -11.54 -0.09 -29.69
CA MET A 300 -10.07 -0.06 -29.57
C MET A 300 -9.68 0.08 -28.10
N GLU A 301 -10.34 0.98 -27.36
CA GLU A 301 -10.19 1.14 -25.91
C GLU A 301 -10.58 -0.13 -25.14
N GLU A 302 -11.62 -0.84 -25.56
CA GLU A 302 -12.03 -2.14 -25.00
C GLU A 302 -10.98 -3.25 -25.23
N ARG A 303 -10.31 -3.25 -26.39
CA ARG A 303 -9.22 -4.21 -26.70
C ARG A 303 -7.96 -3.92 -25.91
N ASP A 304 -7.59 -2.65 -25.78
CA ASP A 304 -6.43 -2.23 -25.00
C ASP A 304 -6.64 -2.52 -23.50
N SER A 305 -7.87 -2.37 -23.01
CA SER A 305 -8.27 -2.73 -21.65
C SER A 305 -8.20 -4.25 -21.40
N LEU A 306 -8.66 -5.07 -22.35
CA LEU A 306 -8.54 -6.53 -22.25
C LEU A 306 -7.08 -7.00 -22.24
N LEU A 307 -6.21 -6.36 -23.04
CA LEU A 307 -4.77 -6.64 -23.04
C LEU A 307 -4.12 -6.25 -21.71
N ALA A 308 -4.50 -5.11 -21.14
CA ALA A 308 -4.03 -4.67 -19.82
C ALA A 308 -4.48 -5.63 -18.70
N LEU A 309 -5.72 -6.11 -18.74
CA LEU A 309 -6.23 -7.11 -17.78
C LEU A 309 -5.49 -8.45 -17.88
N GLU A 310 -5.16 -8.89 -19.10
CA GLU A 310 -4.37 -10.11 -19.30
C GLU A 310 -2.95 -9.96 -18.74
N GLN A 311 -2.32 -8.79 -18.94
CA GLN A 311 -1.02 -8.47 -18.35
C GLN A 311 -1.09 -8.47 -16.82
N LEU A 312 -2.08 -7.79 -16.24
CA LEU A 312 -2.31 -7.77 -14.79
C LEU A 312 -2.48 -9.18 -14.23
N ARG A 313 -3.30 -10.01 -14.89
CA ARG A 313 -3.51 -11.41 -14.50
C ARG A 313 -2.20 -12.18 -14.50
N SER A 314 -1.39 -12.05 -15.55
CA SER A 314 -0.10 -12.73 -15.66
C SER A 314 0.88 -12.34 -14.54
N LEU A 315 0.92 -11.05 -14.19
CA LEU A 315 1.77 -10.53 -13.11
C LEU A 315 1.28 -10.96 -11.73
N LEU A 316 -0.03 -10.97 -11.49
CA LEU A 316 -0.60 -11.48 -10.23
C LEU A 316 -0.26 -12.97 -10.02
N TYR A 317 -0.34 -13.78 -11.08
CA TYR A 317 0.09 -15.18 -11.01
C TYR A 317 1.58 -15.32 -10.73
N GLU A 318 2.43 -14.55 -11.41
CA GLU A 318 3.87 -14.59 -11.20
C GLU A 318 4.24 -14.14 -9.77
N ARG A 319 3.67 -13.02 -9.30
CA ARG A 319 3.82 -12.52 -7.93
C ARG A 319 3.40 -13.58 -6.91
N ASN A 320 2.22 -14.17 -7.06
CA ASN A 320 1.70 -15.17 -6.12
C ASN A 320 2.59 -16.42 -6.09
N ARG A 321 3.06 -16.88 -7.25
CA ARG A 321 4.00 -18.01 -7.35
C ARG A 321 5.33 -17.71 -6.66
N LEU A 322 5.89 -16.53 -6.88
CA LEU A 322 7.15 -16.09 -6.27
C LEU A 322 6.99 -15.97 -4.74
N ARG A 323 5.88 -15.38 -4.27
CA ARG A 323 5.57 -15.24 -2.84
C ARG A 323 5.47 -16.60 -2.14
N CYS A 324 4.79 -17.58 -2.74
CA CYS A 324 4.75 -18.93 -2.17
C CYS A 324 6.13 -19.58 -2.09
N ARG A 325 6.94 -19.46 -3.16
CA ARG A 325 8.32 -19.98 -3.15
C ARG A 325 9.21 -19.29 -2.12
N PHE A 326 9.02 -17.99 -1.92
CA PHE A 326 9.71 -17.23 -0.90
C PHE A 326 9.36 -17.72 0.51
N ILE A 327 8.08 -17.89 0.81
CA ILE A 327 7.60 -18.43 2.11
C ILE A 327 8.17 -19.84 2.35
N GLU A 328 8.17 -20.68 1.33
CA GLU A 328 8.71 -22.04 1.40
C GLU A 328 10.21 -22.03 1.73
N LEU A 329 11.02 -21.22 1.03
CA LEU A 329 12.45 -21.11 1.30
C LEU A 329 12.73 -20.51 2.68
N ASN A 330 12.01 -19.46 3.07
CA ASN A 330 12.21 -18.80 4.34
C ASN A 330 11.91 -19.75 5.52
N ALA A 331 10.77 -20.46 5.47
CA ALA A 331 10.45 -21.49 6.46
C ALA A 331 11.46 -22.65 6.46
N GLY A 332 12.03 -22.98 5.30
CA GLY A 332 13.10 -23.97 5.18
C GLY A 332 14.41 -23.52 5.83
N LEU A 333 14.81 -22.27 5.63
CA LEU A 333 16.00 -21.66 6.24
C LEU A 333 15.83 -21.55 7.77
N GLU A 334 14.69 -21.05 8.24
CA GLU A 334 14.32 -21.00 9.66
C GLU A 334 14.40 -22.40 10.30
N ALA A 335 13.81 -23.43 9.66
CA ALA A 335 13.87 -24.79 10.19
C ALA A 335 15.29 -25.41 10.20
N ILE A 336 16.20 -24.96 9.32
CA ILE A 336 17.62 -25.37 9.37
C ILE A 336 18.33 -24.67 10.54
N MET A 337 18.04 -23.38 10.75
CA MET A 337 18.59 -22.60 11.85
C MET A 337 18.14 -23.14 13.21
N ASP A 338 16.84 -23.38 13.38
CA ASP A 338 16.25 -23.91 14.62
C ASP A 338 16.76 -25.33 14.95
N ARG A 339 17.00 -26.18 13.95
CA ARG A 339 17.64 -27.49 14.16
C ARG A 339 19.11 -27.38 14.55
N GLY A 340 19.76 -26.25 14.26
CA GLY A 340 21.08 -25.92 14.80
C GLY A 340 21.04 -25.62 16.30
N GLU A 341 19.86 -25.29 16.86
CA GLU A 341 19.69 -24.95 18.28
C GLU A 341 19.19 -26.14 19.13
N GLU A 342 18.37 -27.06 18.60
CA GLU A 342 17.78 -28.18 19.38
C GLU A 342 18.43 -29.56 19.17
N GLY A 343 19.38 -29.71 18.24
CA GLY A 343 20.00 -30.99 17.92
C GLY A 343 21.40 -31.15 18.49
N GLU A 344 21.54 -31.95 19.56
CA GLU A 344 22.82 -32.53 19.98
C GLU A 344 23.35 -33.49 18.89
N LEU A 345 23.99 -32.91 17.88
CA LEU A 345 25.04 -33.53 17.10
C LEU A 345 26.25 -32.63 17.28
N VAL A 346 27.21 -33.10 18.08
CA VAL A 346 28.55 -32.54 18.17
C VAL A 346 29.22 -32.72 16.80
N TYR A 347 28.87 -31.89 15.84
CA TYR A 347 29.89 -31.35 14.97
C TYR A 347 30.48 -30.22 15.80
N GLY A 348 31.69 -30.45 16.34
CA GLY A 348 32.48 -29.36 16.88
C GLY A 348 32.46 -28.20 15.88
N PRO A 349 32.53 -26.94 16.36
CA PRO A 349 32.43 -25.77 15.50
C PRO A 349 33.22 -26.03 14.22
N LEU A 350 32.55 -25.93 13.06
CA LEU A 350 33.23 -25.97 11.76
C LEU A 350 34.53 -25.20 11.93
N PRO A 351 35.71 -25.73 11.56
CA PRO A 351 36.95 -24.98 11.69
C PRO A 351 36.71 -23.63 11.01
N ARG A 352 36.57 -22.58 11.82
CA ARG A 352 36.36 -21.23 11.30
C ARG A 352 37.51 -21.04 10.32
N GLU A 353 37.19 -20.62 9.10
CA GLU A 353 38.26 -20.35 8.14
C GLU A 353 39.27 -19.44 8.85
N PRO A 354 40.57 -19.79 8.83
CA PRO A 354 41.58 -18.99 9.50
C PRO A 354 41.39 -17.54 9.08
N ILE A 355 41.40 -16.62 10.04
CA ILE A 355 41.10 -15.20 9.78
C ILE A 355 42.03 -14.61 8.72
N GLU A 356 43.23 -15.18 8.57
CA GLU A 356 44.17 -14.84 7.51
C GLU A 356 43.62 -15.10 6.08
N LYS A 357 42.61 -15.97 5.92
CA LYS A 357 41.89 -16.20 4.65
C LYS A 357 40.73 -15.22 4.42
N LEU A 358 40.04 -14.82 5.49
CA LEU A 358 38.90 -13.89 5.41
C LEU A 358 39.38 -12.45 5.22
N PHE A 359 40.55 -12.12 5.76
CA PHE A 359 41.15 -10.79 5.72
C PHE A 359 42.62 -10.92 5.31
N PRO A 360 42.93 -10.82 4.01
CA PRO A 360 44.29 -11.01 3.48
C PRO A 360 45.34 -10.05 4.07
N ASP A 361 44.89 -8.86 4.51
CA ASP A 361 45.75 -7.82 5.11
C ASP A 361 45.84 -7.95 6.65
N TYR A 362 45.18 -8.95 7.25
CA TYR A 362 45.17 -9.13 8.69
C TYR A 362 46.52 -9.66 9.19
N VAL A 363 47.20 -8.86 10.01
CA VAL A 363 48.43 -9.25 10.70
C VAL A 363 48.07 -9.60 12.14
N ARG A 364 48.25 -10.87 12.50
CA ARG A 364 48.05 -11.34 13.86
C ARG A 364 48.96 -10.59 14.84
N PRO A 365 48.43 -10.01 15.94
CA PRO A 365 49.23 -9.40 17.00
C PRO A 365 50.18 -10.43 17.63
N LYS A 366 51.38 -9.98 18.03
CA LYS A 366 52.34 -10.86 18.73
C LYS A 366 51.88 -11.09 20.17
N SER A 367 51.65 -12.34 20.54
CA SER A 367 51.39 -12.73 21.92
C SER A 367 52.64 -12.56 22.79
N ALA A 368 52.45 -12.15 24.05
CA ALA A 368 53.50 -12.11 25.06
C ALA A 368 53.60 -13.40 25.88
N ILE A 369 52.72 -14.39 25.65
CA ILE A 369 52.62 -15.61 26.47
C ILE A 369 53.94 -16.39 26.48
N LYS A 370 54.61 -16.50 25.33
CA LYS A 370 55.92 -17.16 25.25
C LYS A 370 56.95 -16.57 26.23
N THR A 371 56.85 -15.28 26.57
CA THR A 371 57.78 -14.63 27.51
C THR A 371 57.68 -15.20 28.93
N LEU A 372 56.51 -15.73 29.33
CA LEU A 372 56.28 -16.34 30.65
C LEU A 372 57.00 -17.67 30.82
N PHE A 373 57.37 -18.34 29.72
CA PHE A 373 57.98 -19.67 29.73
C PHE A 373 59.48 -19.65 29.39
N VAL A 374 60.09 -18.48 29.21
CA VAL A 374 61.50 -18.36 28.76
C VAL A 374 62.48 -19.05 29.71
N GLU A 375 62.33 -18.86 31.02
CA GLU A 375 63.21 -19.48 32.02
C GLU A 375 63.09 -21.02 32.02
N LEU A 376 61.86 -21.53 31.87
CA LEU A 376 61.56 -22.96 31.75
C LEU A 376 62.14 -23.56 30.47
N LEU A 377 61.98 -22.88 29.34
CA LEU A 377 62.54 -23.24 28.03
C LEU A 377 64.07 -23.33 28.08
N GLN A 378 64.71 -22.36 28.72
CA GLN A 378 66.16 -22.34 28.88
C GLN A 378 66.64 -23.52 29.75
N ARG A 379 65.94 -23.81 30.85
CA ARG A 379 66.27 -24.91 31.76
C ARG A 379 66.18 -26.30 31.11
N ILE A 380 65.20 -26.47 30.22
CA ILE A 380 65.03 -27.69 29.44
C ILE A 380 66.17 -27.81 28.42
N SER A 381 66.48 -26.74 27.70
CA SER A 381 67.55 -26.74 26.69
C SER A 381 68.97 -26.92 27.25
N GLU A 382 69.24 -26.47 28.48
CA GLU A 382 70.56 -26.58 29.12
C GLU A 382 70.87 -27.98 29.67
N ARG A 383 69.85 -28.84 29.84
CA ARG A 383 70.00 -30.19 30.41
C ARG A 383 69.87 -31.34 29.40
N THR A 384 69.36 -31.04 28.20
CA THR A 384 69.28 -31.98 27.07
C THR A 384 70.54 -31.98 26.19
N SER A 385 71.50 -31.07 26.44
CA SER A 385 72.86 -31.04 25.88
C SER A 385 73.87 -31.64 26.86
#